data_AF-A0A150NK31-F1
#
_entry.id   AF-A0A150NK31-F1
#
_cell.length_a   1.000
_cell.length_b   1.000
_cell.length_c   1.000
_cell.angle_alpha   90.00
_cell.angle_beta   90.00
_cell.angle_gamma   90.00
#
_symmetry.space_group_name_H-M   'P 1'
#
loop_
_entity.id
_entity.type
_entity.pdbx_description
1 polymer ?
#
loop_
_entity_poly.entity_id
_entity_poly.type
_entity_poly.pdbx_seq_one_letter_code
_entity_poly.pdbx_strand_id
1 'polypeptide(L)'
;MKQTLQIDNSLRLVPYYKVNHCEEAFAWYQNVDLVYLVDGVKLPYSQETLEAMYSYLDQHGELFWIEVKEKGEWFPIGDVTLSQDNLPIVIGNPAYQHRGLGKKILSTLIELARIRGWKELRVKEIYTYNHVSRRCFKSLGFMENGATEKGTSFVLKLV
;
A
#
# COMPACT_ATOMS: atom_id res chain seq x y z
N MET A 1 -9.40 -11.07 14.88
CA MET A 1 -8.51 -11.47 13.76
C MET A 1 -8.80 -10.60 12.56
N LYS A 2 -7.77 -10.09 11.87
CA LYS A 2 -7.91 -9.31 10.62
C LYS A 2 -8.64 -10.19 9.58
N GLN A 3 -9.73 -9.72 8.96
CA GLN A 3 -10.51 -10.50 7.97
C GLN A 3 -10.12 -10.12 6.54
N THR A 4 -10.41 -11.00 5.59
CA THR A 4 -10.25 -10.69 4.16
C THR A 4 -11.27 -9.63 3.77
N LEU A 5 -10.82 -8.53 3.17
CA LEU A 5 -11.68 -7.44 2.71
C LEU A 5 -11.96 -7.63 1.23
N GLN A 6 -13.19 -8.03 0.91
CA GLN A 6 -13.63 -8.13 -0.48
C GLN A 6 -13.95 -6.73 -1.00
N ILE A 7 -13.22 -6.24 -2.00
CA ILE A 7 -13.48 -4.91 -2.60
C ILE A 7 -14.53 -5.04 -3.71
N ASP A 8 -14.39 -6.06 -4.56
CA ASP A 8 -15.36 -6.43 -5.58
C ASP A 8 -15.12 -7.88 -6.04
N ASN A 9 -15.81 -8.36 -7.08
CA ASN A 9 -15.71 -9.74 -7.58
C ASN A 9 -14.30 -10.17 -8.06
N SER A 10 -13.43 -9.20 -8.33
CA SER A 10 -12.11 -9.36 -8.95
C SER A 10 -10.96 -8.75 -8.15
N LEU A 11 -11.22 -8.13 -6.99
CA LEU A 11 -10.20 -7.49 -6.16
C LEU A 11 -10.50 -7.71 -4.68
N ARG A 12 -9.49 -8.13 -3.90
CA ARG A 12 -9.60 -8.31 -2.46
C ARG A 12 -8.29 -8.00 -1.74
N LEU A 13 -8.39 -7.76 -0.43
CA LEU A 13 -7.26 -7.61 0.48
C LEU A 13 -7.22 -8.81 1.42
N VAL A 14 -6.17 -9.62 1.36
CA VAL A 14 -6.00 -10.80 2.21
C VAL A 14 -5.01 -10.48 3.32
N PRO A 15 -5.37 -10.68 4.61
CA PRO A 15 -4.43 -10.46 5.70
C PRO A 15 -3.12 -11.21 5.46
N TYR A 16 -1.99 -10.53 5.67
CA TYR A 16 -0.65 -11.02 5.40
C TYR A 16 -0.40 -12.45 5.91
N TYR A 17 -0.78 -12.72 7.17
CA TYR A 17 -0.56 -14.02 7.81
C TYR A 17 -1.37 -15.19 7.24
N LYS A 18 -2.36 -14.96 6.36
CA LYS A 18 -3.24 -16.03 5.85
C LYS A 18 -2.69 -16.76 4.64
N VAL A 19 -1.83 -16.11 3.86
CA VAL A 19 -1.25 -16.63 2.61
C VAL A 19 0.18 -16.14 2.50
N ASN A 20 1.07 -16.98 1.97
CA ASN A 20 2.46 -16.62 1.79
C ASN A 20 2.70 -16.22 0.33
N HIS A 21 2.89 -14.92 0.08
CA HIS A 21 3.25 -14.37 -1.23
C HIS A 21 4.63 -13.70 -1.21
N CYS A 22 5.50 -14.11 -0.29
CA CYS A 22 6.82 -13.48 -0.13
C CYS A 22 7.73 -13.70 -1.34
N GLU A 23 7.57 -14.80 -2.10
CA GLU A 23 8.35 -15.05 -3.32
C GLU A 23 7.95 -14.08 -4.44
N GLU A 24 6.64 -13.90 -4.66
CA GLU A 24 6.10 -12.94 -5.63
C GLU A 24 6.46 -11.50 -5.23
N ALA A 25 6.35 -11.18 -3.94
CA ALA A 25 6.76 -9.90 -3.42
C ALA A 25 8.25 -9.64 -3.67
N PHE A 26 9.11 -10.60 -3.34
CA PHE A 26 10.55 -10.48 -3.58
C PHE A 26 10.86 -10.17 -5.04
N ALA A 27 10.16 -10.82 -5.98
CA ALA A 27 10.29 -10.55 -7.41
C ALA A 27 9.90 -9.10 -7.79
N TRP A 28 8.85 -8.52 -7.18
CA TRP A 28 8.49 -7.12 -7.42
C TRP A 28 9.60 -6.16 -6.97
N TYR A 29 10.18 -6.41 -5.80
CA TYR A 29 11.24 -5.56 -5.21
C TYR A 29 12.63 -5.77 -5.85
N GLN A 30 12.76 -6.65 -6.85
CA GLN A 30 13.94 -6.65 -7.74
C GLN A 30 13.91 -5.52 -8.76
N ASN A 31 12.75 -4.90 -8.99
CA ASN A 31 12.65 -3.73 -9.85
C ASN A 31 13.14 -2.47 -9.13
N VAL A 32 14.31 -1.96 -9.51
CA VAL A 32 14.93 -0.78 -8.89
C VAL A 32 14.11 0.50 -9.05
N ASP A 33 13.30 0.62 -10.10
CA ASP A 33 12.42 1.79 -10.26
C ASP A 33 11.24 1.72 -9.29
N LEU A 34 10.75 0.51 -8.98
CA LEU A 34 9.77 0.33 -7.91
C LEU A 34 10.38 0.66 -6.55
N VAL A 35 11.56 0.10 -6.24
CA VAL A 35 12.24 0.37 -4.96
C VAL A 35 12.54 1.86 -4.78
N TYR A 36 12.93 2.56 -5.85
CA TYR A 36 13.14 3.99 -5.79
C TYR A 36 11.89 4.76 -5.37
N LEU A 37 10.69 4.29 -5.73
CA LEU A 37 9.43 4.91 -5.32
C LEU A 37 9.05 4.62 -3.86
N VAL A 38 9.63 3.58 -3.25
CA VAL A 38 9.34 3.11 -1.88
C VAL A 38 10.37 3.62 -0.88
N ASP A 39 11.67 3.52 -1.20
CA ASP A 39 12.79 3.82 -0.30
C ASP A 39 13.71 4.96 -0.79
N GLY A 40 13.49 5.44 -2.01
CA GLY A 40 14.32 6.49 -2.61
C GLY A 40 15.76 6.08 -2.92
N VAL A 41 16.04 4.78 -2.94
CA VAL A 41 17.30 4.18 -3.38
C VAL A 41 17.07 3.30 -4.60
N LYS A 42 18.04 3.31 -5.54
CA LYS A 42 18.03 2.47 -6.75
C LYS A 42 18.83 1.19 -6.53
N LEU A 43 18.39 0.38 -5.58
CA LEU A 43 19.00 -0.90 -5.24
C LEU A 43 17.89 -1.93 -5.02
N PRO A 44 17.96 -3.14 -5.61
CA PRO A 44 16.97 -4.17 -5.35
C PRO A 44 17.04 -4.64 -3.89
N TYR A 45 15.93 -5.17 -3.39
CA TYR A 45 15.92 -5.73 -2.04
C TYR A 45 16.72 -7.03 -1.96
N SER A 46 17.42 -7.22 -0.85
CA SER A 46 17.79 -8.55 -0.37
C SER A 46 16.62 -9.19 0.36
N GLN A 47 16.71 -10.50 0.65
CA GLN A 47 15.67 -11.19 1.41
C GLN A 47 15.52 -10.59 2.80
N GLU A 48 16.64 -10.26 3.46
CA GLU A 48 16.68 -9.68 4.79
C GLU A 48 15.97 -8.32 4.83
N THR A 49 16.16 -7.48 3.80
CA THR A 49 15.46 -6.19 3.70
C THR A 49 13.96 -6.39 3.53
N LEU A 50 13.53 -7.32 2.68
CA LEU A 50 12.12 -7.62 2.47
C LEU A 50 11.45 -8.15 3.76
N GLU A 51 12.10 -9.09 4.44
CA GLU A 51 11.64 -9.66 5.70
C GLU A 51 11.55 -8.61 6.79
N ALA A 52 12.54 -7.73 6.90
CA ALA A 52 12.53 -6.62 7.86
C ALA A 52 11.38 -5.65 7.58
N MET A 53 11.14 -5.30 6.30
CA MET A 53 10.04 -4.44 5.89
C MET A 53 8.68 -5.06 6.29
N TYR A 54 8.41 -6.30 5.90
CA TYR A 54 7.12 -6.94 6.23
C TYR A 54 6.94 -7.17 7.73
N SER A 55 8.01 -7.54 8.45
CA SER A 55 7.99 -7.66 9.92
C SER A 55 7.62 -6.34 10.58
N TYR A 56 8.20 -5.23 10.12
CA TYR A 56 7.86 -3.90 10.62
C TYR A 56 6.40 -3.54 10.32
N LEU A 57 5.94 -3.74 9.08
CA LEU A 57 4.59 -3.38 8.66
C LEU A 57 3.51 -4.19 9.39
N ASP A 58 3.69 -5.48 9.61
CA ASP A 58 2.71 -6.31 10.33
C ASP A 58 2.65 -5.98 11.84
N GLN A 59 3.77 -5.53 12.42
CA GLN A 59 3.82 -5.07 13.82
C GLN A 59 3.17 -3.69 14.01
N HIS A 60 3.23 -2.81 13.01
CA HIS A 60 2.81 -1.40 13.13
C HIS A 60 1.47 -1.10 12.43
N GLY A 61 0.82 -2.10 11.85
CA GLY A 61 -0.46 -1.92 11.18
C GLY A 61 -1.14 -3.20 10.71
N GLU A 62 -2.22 -3.03 9.95
CA GLU A 62 -2.90 -4.13 9.30
C GLU A 62 -2.36 -4.29 7.88
N LEU A 63 -1.38 -5.18 7.75
CA LEU A 63 -0.78 -5.54 6.48
C LEU A 63 -1.67 -6.54 5.71
N PHE A 64 -1.88 -6.25 4.43
CA PHE A 64 -2.63 -7.07 3.51
C PHE A 64 -1.87 -7.28 2.21
N TRP A 65 -2.00 -8.48 1.65
CA TRP A 65 -1.78 -8.72 0.24
C TRP A 65 -2.93 -8.17 -0.58
N ILE A 66 -2.62 -7.54 -1.71
CA ILE A 66 -3.57 -7.12 -2.73
C ILE A 66 -3.66 -8.24 -3.75
N GLU A 67 -4.82 -8.86 -3.86
CA GLU A 67 -5.05 -9.93 -4.83
C GLU A 67 -6.13 -9.56 -5.84
N VAL A 68 -5.89 -9.98 -7.09
CA VAL A 68 -6.84 -9.87 -8.19
C VAL A 68 -7.28 -11.26 -8.65
N LYS A 69 -8.50 -11.35 -9.17
CA LYS A 69 -9.03 -12.60 -9.71
C LYS A 69 -8.84 -12.66 -11.23
N GLU A 70 -8.12 -13.66 -11.71
CA GLU A 70 -7.99 -13.97 -13.13
C GLU A 70 -8.36 -15.42 -13.40
N LYS A 71 -9.18 -15.69 -14.42
CA LYS A 71 -9.58 -17.06 -14.85
C LYS A 71 -10.10 -17.97 -13.71
N GLY A 72 -10.64 -17.38 -12.65
CA GLY A 72 -11.17 -18.13 -11.50
C GLY A 72 -10.23 -18.18 -10.28
N GLU A 73 -8.96 -17.85 -10.46
CA GLU A 73 -7.91 -17.94 -9.44
C GLU A 73 -7.49 -16.55 -8.94
N TRP A 74 -6.97 -16.49 -7.72
CA TRP A 74 -6.53 -15.25 -7.09
C TRP A 74 -5.01 -15.14 -7.15
N PHE A 75 -4.51 -13.99 -7.56
CA PHE A 75 -3.08 -13.73 -7.74
C PHE A 75 -2.66 -12.47 -6.98
N PRO A 76 -1.54 -12.51 -6.24
CA PRO A 76 -1.00 -11.34 -5.58
C PRO A 76 -0.42 -10.35 -6.61
N ILE A 77 -0.69 -9.06 -6.41
CA ILE A 77 -0.17 -7.99 -7.28
C ILE A 77 0.50 -6.85 -6.52
N GLY A 78 0.47 -6.89 -5.19
CA GLY A 78 0.98 -5.84 -4.33
C GLY A 78 0.64 -6.06 -2.87
N ASP A 79 0.93 -5.06 -2.05
CA ASP A 79 0.60 -5.03 -0.63
C ASP A 79 0.18 -3.63 -0.17
N VAL A 80 -0.51 -3.58 0.96
CA VAL A 80 -0.96 -2.34 1.60
C VAL A 80 -1.03 -2.53 3.11
N THR A 81 -0.63 -1.50 3.86
CA THR A 81 -0.74 -1.51 5.33
C THR A 81 -1.67 -0.39 5.79
N LEU A 82 -2.73 -0.75 6.52
CA LEU A 82 -3.60 0.22 7.19
C LEU A 82 -3.11 0.50 8.61
N SER A 83 -2.71 1.75 8.86
CA SER A 83 -2.38 2.29 10.18
C SER A 83 -2.87 3.75 10.27
N GLN A 84 -3.10 4.27 11.48
CA GLN A 84 -3.46 5.68 11.67
C GLN A 84 -2.30 6.61 11.29
N ASP A 85 -1.07 6.18 11.55
CA ASP A 85 0.14 7.00 11.40
C ASP A 85 0.82 6.84 10.04
N ASN A 86 0.47 5.79 9.28
CA ASN A 86 0.98 5.60 7.93
C ASN A 86 0.04 4.72 7.09
N LEU A 87 0.03 4.91 5.77
CA LEU A 87 -0.78 4.13 4.83
C LEU A 87 0.04 3.78 3.58
N PRO A 88 1.11 2.99 3.70
CA PRO A 88 1.91 2.58 2.54
C PRO A 88 1.13 1.59 1.68
N ILE A 89 1.24 1.77 0.36
CA ILE A 89 0.62 0.92 -0.66
C ILE A 89 1.60 0.72 -1.82
N VAL A 90 1.74 -0.51 -2.28
CA VAL A 90 2.56 -0.88 -3.43
C VAL A 90 1.74 -1.75 -4.37
N ILE A 91 1.68 -1.38 -5.65
CA ILE A 91 1.24 -2.28 -6.73
C ILE A 91 2.52 -2.80 -7.40
N GLY A 92 3.02 -3.94 -6.90
CA GLY A 92 4.30 -4.50 -7.29
C GLY A 92 4.31 -5.06 -8.71
N ASN A 93 3.21 -5.67 -9.16
CA ASN A 93 3.09 -6.17 -10.52
C ASN A 93 2.82 -5.01 -11.52
N PRO A 94 3.76 -4.70 -12.44
CA PRO A 94 3.63 -3.55 -13.34
C PRO A 94 2.41 -3.62 -14.26
N ALA A 95 1.95 -4.83 -14.60
CA ALA A 95 0.78 -5.01 -15.44
C ALA A 95 -0.46 -4.34 -14.84
N TYR A 96 -0.54 -4.23 -13.51
CA TYR A 96 -1.70 -3.70 -12.78
C TYR A 96 -1.56 -2.24 -12.34
N GLN A 97 -0.41 -1.62 -12.58
CA GLN A 97 -0.20 -0.20 -12.32
C GLN A 97 -1.04 0.67 -13.27
N HIS A 98 -1.33 1.90 -12.86
CA HIS A 98 -2.09 2.88 -13.66
C HIS A 98 -3.51 2.48 -14.08
N ARG A 99 -4.09 1.41 -13.50
CA ARG A 99 -5.47 0.96 -13.76
C ARG A 99 -6.52 1.47 -12.75
N GLY A 100 -6.15 2.42 -11.90
CA GLY A 100 -7.05 2.96 -10.85
C GLY A 100 -7.22 2.07 -9.61
N LEU A 101 -6.53 0.92 -9.54
CA LEU A 101 -6.63 -0.01 -8.40
C LEU A 101 -6.20 0.62 -7.08
N GLY A 102 -5.10 1.38 -7.07
CA GLY A 102 -4.62 2.06 -5.85
C GLY A 102 -5.70 2.98 -5.24
N LYS A 103 -6.42 3.74 -6.09
CA LYS A 103 -7.53 4.58 -5.62
C LYS A 103 -8.64 3.76 -5.00
N LYS A 104 -9.04 2.66 -5.65
CA LYS A 104 -10.11 1.77 -5.19
C LYS A 104 -9.77 1.10 -3.84
N ILE A 105 -8.54 0.66 -3.70
CA ILE A 105 -8.01 0.02 -2.47
C ILE A 105 -8.00 1.04 -1.33
N LEU A 106 -7.40 2.21 -1.56
CA LEU A 106 -7.34 3.27 -0.55
C LEU A 106 -8.73 3.75 -0.15
N SER A 107 -9.67 3.94 -1.09
CA SER A 107 -11.08 4.24 -0.78
C SER A 107 -11.68 3.24 0.20
N THR A 108 -11.45 1.93 -0.02
CA THR A 108 -11.98 0.88 0.86
C THR A 108 -11.37 0.98 2.26
N LEU A 109 -10.07 1.23 2.37
CA LEU A 109 -9.38 1.37 3.66
C LEU A 109 -9.79 2.64 4.40
N ILE A 110 -10.08 3.72 3.68
CA ILE A 110 -10.63 4.97 4.25
C ILE A 110 -12.01 4.72 4.85
N GLU A 111 -12.90 4.02 4.14
CA GLU A 111 -14.21 3.64 4.69
C GLU A 111 -14.08 2.74 5.91
N LEU A 112 -13.16 1.77 5.87
CA LEU A 112 -12.88 0.92 7.03
C LEU A 112 -12.41 1.74 8.23
N ALA A 113 -11.54 2.73 8.03
CA ALA A 113 -11.10 3.64 9.09
C ALA A 113 -12.28 4.48 9.64
N ARG A 114 -13.20 4.94 8.78
CA ARG A 114 -14.44 5.64 9.21
C ARG A 114 -15.33 4.76 10.07
N ILE A 115 -15.59 3.52 9.64
CA ILE A 115 -16.40 2.53 10.37
C ILE A 115 -15.79 2.25 11.75
N ARG A 116 -14.46 2.30 11.87
CA ARG A 116 -13.73 2.14 13.15
C ARG A 116 -13.73 3.39 14.02
N GLY A 117 -14.33 4.50 13.57
CA GLY A 117 -14.36 5.76 14.31
C GLY A 117 -13.00 6.47 14.36
N TRP A 118 -12.10 6.20 13.41
CA TRP A 118 -10.84 6.94 13.33
C TRP A 118 -11.12 8.38 12.90
N LYS A 119 -10.39 9.33 13.49
CA LYS A 119 -10.57 10.76 13.21
C LYS A 119 -9.79 11.23 11.99
N GLU A 120 -8.70 10.53 11.67
CA GLU A 120 -7.81 10.86 10.58
C GLU A 120 -6.97 9.66 10.13
N LEU A 121 -6.40 9.78 8.94
CA LEU A 121 -5.36 8.91 8.40
C LEU A 121 -4.17 9.77 7.98
N ARG A 122 -2.96 9.26 8.20
CA ARG A 122 -1.71 9.94 7.84
C ARG A 122 -0.90 9.10 6.86
N VAL A 123 -0.14 9.80 6.01
CA VAL A 123 0.95 9.23 5.21
C VAL A 123 2.21 9.97 5.60
N LYS A 124 3.21 9.24 6.09
CA LYS A 124 4.43 9.85 6.64
C LYS A 124 5.19 10.62 5.58
N GLU A 125 5.38 10.02 4.41
CA GLU A 125 6.14 10.63 3.32
C GLU A 125 5.73 10.02 1.98
N ILE A 126 5.56 10.89 0.98
CA ILE A 126 5.56 10.51 -0.42
C ILE A 126 6.62 11.37 -1.11
N TYR A 127 7.59 10.72 -1.76
CA TYR A 127 8.69 11.40 -2.45
C TYR A 127 8.20 12.42 -3.48
N THR A 128 8.96 13.49 -3.66
CA THR A 128 8.60 14.59 -4.57
C THR A 128 8.36 14.13 -6.01
N TYR A 129 9.15 13.17 -6.48
CA TYR A 129 9.07 12.57 -7.82
C TYR A 129 7.99 11.48 -7.96
N ASN A 130 7.41 10.98 -6.86
CA ASN A 130 6.34 9.97 -6.91
C ASN A 130 4.97 10.64 -7.20
N HIS A 131 4.87 11.29 -8.37
CA HIS A 131 3.70 12.06 -8.77
C HIS A 131 2.43 11.21 -8.88
N VAL A 132 2.56 9.93 -9.20
CA VAL A 132 1.45 8.98 -9.31
C VAL A 132 0.81 8.77 -7.94
N SER A 133 1.60 8.44 -6.93
CA SER A 133 1.11 8.26 -5.56
C SER A 133 0.53 9.57 -5.00
N ARG A 134 1.24 10.70 -5.15
CA ARG A 134 0.75 12.02 -4.71
C ARG A 134 -0.61 12.37 -5.32
N ARG A 135 -0.80 12.16 -6.62
CA ARG A 135 -2.10 12.40 -7.29
C ARG A 135 -3.17 11.45 -6.78
N CYS A 136 -2.83 10.18 -6.55
CA CYS A 136 -3.75 9.19 -6.00
C CYS A 136 -4.31 9.62 -4.64
N PHE A 137 -3.42 9.91 -3.68
CA PHE A 137 -3.82 10.36 -2.33
C PHE A 137 -4.59 11.69 -2.37
N LYS A 138 -4.13 12.70 -3.11
CA LYS A 138 -4.86 13.97 -3.26
C LYS A 138 -6.26 13.77 -3.83
N SER A 139 -6.45 12.86 -4.78
CA SER A 139 -7.76 12.56 -5.37
C SER A 139 -8.76 11.92 -4.40
N LEU A 140 -8.29 11.48 -3.22
CA LEU A 140 -9.08 10.90 -2.14
C LEU A 140 -9.29 11.90 -0.97
N GLY A 141 -8.89 13.16 -1.16
CA GLY A 141 -9.07 14.22 -0.16
C GLY A 141 -7.90 14.35 0.83
N PHE A 142 -6.81 13.60 0.65
CA PHE A 142 -5.60 13.84 1.45
C PHE A 142 -5.01 15.21 1.11
N MET A 143 -4.71 15.98 2.15
CA MET A 143 -4.05 17.29 2.05
C MET A 143 -2.59 17.15 2.47
N GLU A 144 -1.73 17.98 1.90
CA GLU A 144 -0.32 18.07 2.32
C GLU A 144 -0.28 18.62 3.76
N ASN A 145 0.45 17.93 4.64
CA ASN A 145 0.55 18.27 6.07
C ASN A 145 1.92 18.89 6.44
N GLY A 146 2.94 18.71 5.59
CA GLY A 146 4.27 19.29 5.80
C GLY A 146 5.33 18.65 4.91
N ALA A 147 6.37 19.42 4.58
CA ALA A 147 7.54 18.90 3.88
C ALA A 147 8.31 17.90 4.75
N THR A 148 8.87 16.88 4.11
CA THR A 148 9.80 15.91 4.72
C THR A 148 11.16 16.07 4.06
N GLU A 149 12.18 15.30 4.48
CA GLU A 149 13.52 15.39 3.92
C GLU A 149 13.53 15.22 2.39
N LYS A 150 12.73 14.29 1.86
CA LYS A 150 12.76 13.91 0.43
C LYS A 150 11.39 14.03 -0.25
N GLY A 151 10.38 14.55 0.45
CA GLY A 151 8.99 14.41 0.03
C GLY A 151 8.01 15.32 0.76
N THR A 152 6.81 14.81 0.94
CA THR A 152 5.71 15.52 1.62
C THR A 152 4.88 14.52 2.40
N SER A 153 4.53 14.87 3.63
CA SER A 153 3.56 14.14 4.45
C SER A 153 2.14 14.53 4.08
N PHE A 154 1.19 13.62 4.25
CA PHE A 154 -0.23 13.85 3.93
C PHE A 154 -1.13 13.47 5.09
N VAL A 155 -2.28 14.14 5.20
CA VAL A 155 -3.32 13.85 6.18
C VAL A 155 -4.70 13.88 5.52
N LEU A 156 -5.56 12.94 5.89
CA LEU A 156 -6.97 12.94 5.59
C LEU A 156 -7.75 13.00 6.90
N LYS A 157 -8.59 14.02 7.07
CA LYS A 157 -9.56 14.08 8.16
C LYS A 157 -10.78 13.24 7.78
N LEU A 158 -11.26 12.43 8.70
CA LEU A 158 -12.38 11.50 8.50
C LEU A 158 -13.69 11.97 9.14
N VAL A 159 -13.68 13.17 9.76
CA VAL A 159 -14.84 13.86 10.33
C VAL A 159 -15.88 14.24 9.30
#